data_AF-A0A970DZS3-F1
#
_entry.id   AF-A0A970DZS3-F1
#
_cell.length_a   1.000
_cell.length_b   1.000
_cell.length_c   1.000
_cell.angle_alpha   90.00
_cell.angle_beta   90.00
_cell.angle_gamma   90.00
#
_symmetry.space_group_name_H-M   'P 1'
#
loop_
_entity.id
_entity.type
_entity.pdbx_description
1 polymer ?
#
loop_
_entity_poly.entity_id
_entity_poly.type
_entity_poly.pdbx_seq_one_letter_code
_entity_poly.pdbx_strand_id
1 'polypeptide(L)'
;MECILLCDASQPESAADLCRRYGLGVELQAFANPDYEQSVPDAVLRHNEVYKDISPRALHGPFADLSMGSSDRLIRQVTYERFVYAHDRAVQVGAEHIVLHHGYVPGTNTPGGWLRRSVELWEQFFDEVEVQAQIYLENLLEDDPQLLLDVVSTVGRDSLGICLDIGHAHCHSRLPVLEWIMRAGDLIGYVHLHDNHGRNDDHLGLGSGSLPLDEVCSALEQYCPDAIWALEVGPDNAADSVFWLDNRGYLRAMRKSWR
;
A
#
# COMPACT_ATOMS: atom_id res chain seq x y z
N MET A 1 -4.89 -15.13 11.08
CA MET A 1 -5.12 -15.67 9.73
C MET A 1 -4.77 -14.51 8.85
N GLU A 2 -3.57 -14.53 8.26
CA GLU A 2 -3.07 -13.44 7.42
C GLU A 2 -4.05 -13.28 6.26
N CYS A 3 -4.78 -12.18 6.27
CA CYS A 3 -5.72 -11.89 5.21
C CYS A 3 -4.95 -11.28 4.05
N ILE A 4 -5.08 -11.87 2.88
CA ILE A 4 -4.52 -11.32 1.64
C ILE A 4 -5.59 -10.43 1.00
N LEU A 5 -5.16 -9.29 0.48
CA LEU A 5 -5.98 -8.34 -0.25
C LEU A 5 -5.70 -8.45 -1.75
N LEU A 6 -6.66 -8.08 -2.57
CA LEU A 6 -6.47 -7.83 -3.99
C LEU A 6 -6.63 -6.35 -4.25
N CYS A 7 -5.65 -5.71 -4.89
CA CYS A 7 -5.79 -4.35 -5.37
C CYS A 7 -6.76 -4.34 -6.54
N ASP A 8 -7.77 -3.46 -6.50
CA ASP A 8 -8.85 -3.51 -7.48
C ASP A 8 -8.47 -2.93 -8.85
N ALA A 9 -7.33 -2.27 -8.96
CA ALA A 9 -6.87 -1.59 -10.18
C ALA A 9 -7.97 -0.72 -10.82
N SER A 10 -8.80 -0.07 -9.99
CA SER A 10 -9.97 0.71 -10.39
C SER A 10 -11.05 -0.07 -11.16
N GLN A 11 -11.11 -1.39 -11.02
CA GLN A 11 -12.06 -2.30 -11.67
C GLN A 11 -12.88 -3.09 -10.64
N PRO A 12 -13.79 -2.41 -9.90
CA PRO A 12 -14.32 -2.97 -8.67
C PRO A 12 -15.17 -4.22 -8.86
N GLU A 13 -15.92 -4.34 -9.97
CA GLU A 13 -16.73 -5.54 -10.22
C GLU A 13 -15.87 -6.79 -10.46
N SER A 14 -14.80 -6.66 -11.24
CA SER A 14 -13.88 -7.77 -11.54
C SER A 14 -13.12 -8.21 -10.28
N ALA A 15 -12.61 -7.23 -9.53
CA ALA A 15 -11.91 -7.49 -8.27
C ALA A 15 -12.83 -8.15 -7.24
N ALA A 16 -14.06 -7.67 -7.06
CA ALA A 16 -15.00 -8.23 -6.10
C ALA A 16 -15.35 -9.70 -6.39
N ASP A 17 -15.51 -10.07 -7.67
CA ASP A 17 -15.75 -11.46 -8.06
C ASP A 17 -14.58 -12.39 -7.68
N LEU A 18 -13.34 -11.91 -7.86
CA LEU A 18 -12.14 -12.63 -7.45
C LEU A 18 -12.00 -12.70 -5.93
N CYS A 19 -12.22 -11.58 -5.22
CA CYS A 19 -12.20 -11.56 -3.75
C CYS A 19 -13.18 -12.56 -3.16
N ARG A 20 -14.43 -12.62 -3.65
CA ARG A 20 -15.42 -13.62 -3.20
C ARG A 20 -15.01 -15.04 -3.53
N ARG A 21 -14.46 -15.27 -4.72
CA ARG A 21 -14.04 -16.61 -5.16
C ARG A 21 -12.94 -17.18 -4.28
N TYR A 22 -11.99 -16.34 -3.87
CA TYR A 22 -10.78 -16.77 -3.15
C TYR A 22 -10.78 -16.41 -1.65
N GLY A 23 -11.80 -15.69 -1.17
CA GLY A 23 -11.90 -15.26 0.23
C GLY A 23 -10.87 -14.19 0.61
N LEU A 24 -10.65 -13.23 -0.28
CA LEU A 24 -9.68 -12.13 -0.09
C LEU A 24 -10.36 -10.87 0.42
N GLY A 25 -9.59 -10.00 1.07
CA GLY A 25 -9.95 -8.59 1.24
C GLY A 25 -9.74 -7.81 -0.06
N VAL A 26 -9.90 -6.49 -0.01
CA VAL A 26 -9.71 -5.62 -1.19
C VAL A 26 -9.00 -4.32 -0.82
N GLU A 27 -8.13 -3.85 -1.71
CA GLU A 27 -7.63 -2.49 -1.69
C GLU A 27 -8.26 -1.69 -2.83
N LEU A 28 -8.91 -0.58 -2.48
CA LEU A 28 -9.60 0.30 -3.41
C LEU A 28 -8.61 1.33 -3.95
N GLN A 29 -8.28 1.24 -5.24
CA GLN A 29 -7.30 2.12 -5.87
C GLN A 29 -7.93 3.24 -6.70
N ALA A 30 -9.24 3.16 -6.98
CA ALA A 30 -9.95 4.19 -7.75
C ALA A 30 -9.83 5.60 -7.15
N PHE A 31 -9.77 5.70 -5.82
CA PHE A 31 -9.66 6.98 -5.10
C PHE A 31 -8.24 7.56 -5.07
N ALA A 32 -7.23 6.85 -5.60
CA ALA A 32 -5.92 7.44 -5.88
C ALA A 32 -6.02 8.56 -6.93
N ASN A 33 -7.05 8.53 -7.79
CA ASN A 33 -7.43 9.66 -8.62
C ASN A 33 -8.49 10.51 -7.90
N PRO A 34 -8.16 11.73 -7.42
CA PRO A 34 -9.13 12.59 -6.74
C PRO A 34 -10.27 13.09 -7.65
N ASP A 35 -10.12 13.00 -8.97
CA ASP A 35 -11.18 13.35 -9.93
C ASP A 35 -12.09 12.17 -10.27
N TYR A 36 -11.82 10.97 -9.73
CA TYR A 36 -12.62 9.77 -10.00
C TYR A 36 -14.12 10.00 -9.75
N GLU A 37 -14.46 10.64 -8.63
CA GLU A 37 -15.84 10.93 -8.23
C GLU A 37 -16.55 11.93 -9.16
N GLN A 38 -15.81 12.71 -9.96
CA GLN A 38 -16.41 13.57 -10.99
C GLN A 38 -16.89 12.72 -12.18
N SER A 39 -16.15 11.67 -12.51
CA SER A 39 -16.46 10.75 -13.62
C SER A 39 -17.42 9.63 -13.23
N VAL A 40 -17.44 9.27 -11.95
CA VAL A 40 -18.31 8.24 -11.36
C VAL A 40 -19.08 8.87 -10.19
N PRO A 41 -20.24 9.49 -10.46
CA PRO A 41 -21.14 9.96 -9.41
C PRO A 41 -21.48 8.82 -8.46
N ASP A 42 -21.63 9.13 -7.17
CA ASP A 42 -21.93 8.15 -6.12
C ASP A 42 -20.88 7.02 -5.99
N ALA A 43 -19.64 7.26 -6.41
CA ALA A 43 -18.53 6.31 -6.34
C ALA A 43 -18.45 5.58 -4.99
N VAL A 44 -18.51 6.31 -3.88
CA VAL A 44 -18.49 5.75 -2.53
C VAL A 44 -19.63 4.74 -2.30
N LEU A 45 -20.86 5.08 -2.71
CA LEU A 45 -22.00 4.17 -2.59
C LEU A 45 -21.83 2.94 -3.47
N ARG A 46 -21.34 3.12 -4.70
CA ARG A 46 -21.04 2.02 -5.62
C ARG A 46 -20.02 1.05 -5.00
N HIS A 47 -18.89 1.56 -4.54
CA HIS A 47 -17.84 0.75 -3.91
C HIS A 47 -18.36 0.03 -2.66
N ASN A 48 -19.16 0.70 -1.83
CA ASN A 48 -19.80 0.07 -0.68
C ASN A 48 -20.75 -1.08 -1.06
N GLU A 49 -21.55 -0.94 -2.11
CA GLU A 49 -22.44 -2.00 -2.60
C GLU A 49 -21.67 -3.16 -3.23
N VAL A 50 -20.67 -2.86 -4.05
CA VAL A 50 -19.84 -3.87 -4.72
C VAL A 50 -19.04 -4.70 -3.72
N TYR A 51 -18.55 -4.08 -2.65
CA TYR A 51 -17.72 -4.74 -1.64
C TYR A 51 -18.43 -5.06 -0.33
N LYS A 52 -19.77 -4.96 -0.24
CA LYS A 52 -20.55 -5.06 1.01
C LYS A 52 -20.26 -6.28 1.89
N ASP A 53 -19.85 -7.39 1.29
CA ASP A 53 -19.53 -8.68 1.89
C ASP A 53 -18.04 -9.02 1.84
N ILE A 54 -17.19 -8.07 1.47
CA ILE A 54 -15.74 -8.20 1.36
C ILE A 54 -15.07 -7.35 2.45
N SER A 55 -14.23 -8.00 3.24
CA SER A 55 -13.45 -7.43 4.34
C SER A 55 -12.17 -8.26 4.54
N PRO A 56 -11.06 -7.67 5.00
CA PRO A 56 -10.86 -6.25 5.30
C PRO A 56 -10.79 -5.40 4.03
N ARG A 57 -10.90 -4.08 4.20
CA ARG A 57 -10.78 -3.11 3.11
C ARG A 57 -9.63 -2.16 3.37
N ALA A 58 -8.85 -1.88 2.33
CA ALA A 58 -7.83 -0.85 2.31
C ALA A 58 -8.17 0.21 1.26
N LEU A 59 -7.65 1.42 1.41
CA LEU A 59 -7.77 2.49 0.42
C LEU A 59 -6.40 2.99 0.03
N HIS A 60 -6.12 3.01 -1.27
CA HIS A 60 -4.92 3.66 -1.78
C HIS A 60 -5.22 5.13 -2.07
N GLY A 61 -4.52 6.03 -1.40
CA GLY A 61 -4.72 7.47 -1.54
C GLY A 61 -4.03 8.07 -2.77
N PRO A 62 -4.31 9.34 -3.09
CA PRO A 62 -3.62 10.05 -4.16
C PRO A 62 -2.13 10.20 -3.88
N PHE A 63 -1.31 10.06 -4.93
CA PHE A 63 0.15 10.15 -4.82
C PHE A 63 0.83 10.95 -5.93
N ALA A 64 0.28 10.92 -7.15
CA ALA A 64 0.88 11.57 -8.31
C ALA A 64 1.11 13.08 -8.07
N ASP A 65 2.34 13.54 -8.32
CA ASP A 65 2.81 14.92 -8.12
C ASP A 65 2.76 15.45 -6.67
N LEU A 66 2.49 14.59 -5.69
CA LEU A 66 2.47 14.96 -4.27
C LEU A 66 3.82 14.72 -3.61
N SER A 67 4.12 15.50 -2.56
CA SER A 67 5.35 15.32 -1.78
C SER A 67 5.20 15.98 -0.41
N MET A 68 5.07 15.16 0.62
CA MET A 68 4.80 15.64 1.99
C MET A 68 5.98 16.43 2.58
N GLY A 69 7.20 16.11 2.14
CA GLY A 69 8.42 16.83 2.51
C GLY A 69 8.89 17.88 1.50
N SER A 70 8.08 18.25 0.50
CA SER A 70 8.45 19.25 -0.53
C SER A 70 9.00 20.52 0.08
N SER A 71 9.94 21.20 -0.58
CA SER A 71 10.40 22.54 -0.17
C SER A 71 9.35 23.62 -0.44
N ASP A 72 8.50 23.42 -1.45
CA ASP A 72 7.38 24.30 -1.74
C ASP A 72 6.21 24.04 -0.76
N ARG A 73 5.79 25.11 -0.07
CA ARG A 73 4.69 25.06 0.90
C ARG A 73 3.34 24.74 0.24
N LEU A 74 3.10 25.17 -0.99
CA LEU A 74 1.84 24.91 -1.68
C LEU A 74 1.72 23.43 -2.09
N ILE A 75 2.83 22.79 -2.45
CA ILE A 75 2.85 21.34 -2.70
C ILE A 75 2.52 20.58 -1.40
N ARG A 76 3.10 20.97 -0.27
CA ARG A 76 2.77 20.37 1.04
C ARG A 76 1.31 20.58 1.42
N GLN A 77 0.76 21.77 1.17
CA GLN A 77 -0.65 22.07 1.42
C GLN A 77 -1.57 21.15 0.60
N VAL A 78 -1.32 21.01 -0.70
CA VAL A 78 -2.12 20.11 -1.56
C VAL A 78 -1.95 18.65 -1.12
N THR A 79 -0.74 18.25 -0.74
CA THR A 79 -0.47 16.89 -0.22
C THR A 79 -1.28 16.63 1.05
N TYR A 80 -1.29 17.57 1.99
CA TYR A 80 -2.10 17.49 3.22
C TYR A 80 -3.60 17.34 2.90
N GLU A 81 -4.14 18.18 2.02
CA GLU A 81 -5.54 18.10 1.60
C GLU A 81 -5.89 16.75 0.95
N ARG A 82 -4.93 16.12 0.26
CA ARG A 82 -5.10 14.79 -0.33
C ARG A 82 -5.00 13.66 0.69
N PHE A 83 -4.21 13.82 1.76
CA PHE A 83 -4.22 12.88 2.89
C PHE A 83 -5.54 12.93 3.64
N VAL A 84 -6.08 14.13 3.90
CA VAL A 84 -7.41 14.31 4.50
C VAL A 84 -8.49 13.71 3.60
N TYR A 85 -8.42 13.95 2.28
CA TYR A 85 -9.33 13.33 1.31
C TYR A 85 -9.29 11.79 1.39
N ALA A 86 -8.09 11.19 1.36
CA ALA A 86 -7.93 9.74 1.44
C ALA A 86 -8.50 9.17 2.75
N HIS A 87 -8.24 9.84 3.87
CA HIS A 87 -8.83 9.50 5.17
C HIS A 87 -10.37 9.52 5.13
N ASP A 88 -10.96 10.61 4.67
CA ASP A 88 -12.42 10.75 4.64
C ASP A 88 -13.07 9.72 3.72
N ARG A 89 -12.46 9.41 2.57
CA ARG A 89 -12.93 8.34 1.68
C ARG A 89 -12.78 6.98 2.35
N ALA A 90 -11.67 6.71 3.01
CA ALA A 90 -11.42 5.45 3.70
C ALA A 90 -12.50 5.19 4.76
N VAL A 91 -12.82 6.20 5.58
CA VAL A 91 -13.92 6.11 6.55
C VAL A 91 -15.26 5.81 5.86
N GLN A 92 -15.57 6.51 4.77
CA GLN A 92 -16.84 6.34 4.07
C GLN A 92 -17.02 4.98 3.39
N VAL A 93 -15.92 4.36 2.93
CA VAL A 93 -15.93 3.01 2.34
C VAL A 93 -15.64 1.91 3.37
N GLY A 94 -15.52 2.27 4.66
CA GLY A 94 -15.23 1.32 5.74
C GLY A 94 -13.87 0.64 5.59
N ALA A 95 -12.87 1.33 5.07
CA ALA A 95 -11.49 0.85 5.01
C ALA A 95 -10.80 0.98 6.38
N GLU A 96 -10.15 -0.10 6.79
CA GLU A 96 -9.38 -0.22 8.04
C GLU A 96 -7.90 0.15 7.83
N HIS A 97 -7.49 0.26 6.56
CA HIS A 97 -6.12 0.54 6.14
C HIS A 97 -6.09 1.61 5.06
N ILE A 98 -5.07 2.49 5.10
CA ILE A 98 -4.84 3.53 4.11
C ILE A 98 -3.39 3.46 3.65
N VAL A 99 -3.17 3.32 2.35
CA VAL A 99 -1.83 3.39 1.75
C VAL A 99 -1.64 4.78 1.17
N LEU A 100 -0.53 5.44 1.54
CA LEU A 100 -0.16 6.78 1.07
C LEU A 100 1.30 6.78 0.65
N HIS A 101 1.62 7.51 -0.41
CA HIS A 101 3.00 7.71 -0.81
C HIS A 101 3.57 8.95 -0.13
N HIS A 102 4.84 8.89 0.25
CA HIS A 102 5.51 10.04 0.84
C HIS A 102 6.02 11.06 -0.20
N GLY A 103 6.24 10.61 -1.44
CA GLY A 103 6.55 11.47 -2.59
C GLY A 103 7.95 12.07 -2.57
N TYR A 104 8.93 11.36 -2.01
CA TYR A 104 10.33 11.74 -2.17
C TYR A 104 10.80 11.45 -3.60
N VAL A 105 11.53 12.41 -4.19
CA VAL A 105 12.23 12.22 -5.47
C VAL A 105 13.72 12.41 -5.23
N PRO A 106 14.55 11.36 -5.41
CA PRO A 106 15.99 11.44 -5.17
C PRO A 106 16.65 12.63 -5.86
N GLY A 107 17.50 13.35 -5.13
CA GLY A 107 18.27 14.48 -5.64
C GLY A 107 17.52 15.82 -5.72
N THR A 108 16.21 15.86 -5.43
CA THR A 108 15.44 17.12 -5.46
C THR A 108 15.42 17.88 -4.12
N ASN A 109 15.72 17.19 -3.02
CA ASN A 109 15.70 17.74 -1.67
C ASN A 109 16.84 17.18 -0.80
N THR A 110 17.28 17.95 0.19
CA THR A 110 18.16 17.42 1.24
C THR A 110 17.37 16.49 2.17
N PRO A 111 17.88 15.30 2.54
CA PRO A 111 17.14 14.36 3.38
C PRO A 111 16.63 14.95 4.69
N GLY A 112 17.51 15.62 5.46
CA GLY A 112 17.10 16.22 6.74
C GLY A 112 16.11 17.37 6.60
N GLY A 113 16.20 18.16 5.51
CA GLY A 113 15.25 19.24 5.25
C GLY A 113 13.87 18.70 4.87
N TRP A 114 13.85 17.65 4.06
CA TRP A 114 12.63 16.95 3.67
C TRP A 114 11.98 16.26 4.87
N LEU A 115 12.75 15.48 5.65
CA LEU A 115 12.30 14.80 6.85
C LEU A 115 11.62 15.76 7.83
N ARG A 116 12.25 16.89 8.15
CA ARG A 116 11.67 17.88 9.07
C ARG A 116 10.28 18.34 8.63
N ARG A 117 10.11 18.63 7.34
CA ARG A 117 8.82 19.11 6.80
C ARG A 117 7.77 18.00 6.70
N SER A 118 8.20 16.77 6.43
CA SER A 118 7.34 15.59 6.47
C SER A 118 6.79 15.37 7.87
N VAL A 119 7.64 15.48 8.90
CA VAL A 119 7.23 15.37 10.32
C VAL A 119 6.26 16.49 10.68
N GLU A 120 6.55 17.74 10.32
CA GLU A 120 5.64 18.88 10.54
C GLU A 120 4.24 18.65 9.94
N LEU A 121 4.16 18.06 8.73
CA LEU A 121 2.88 17.73 8.08
C LEU A 121 2.13 16.62 8.84
N TRP A 122 2.84 15.58 9.29
CA TRP A 122 2.23 14.48 10.05
C TRP A 122 1.76 14.92 11.44
N GLU A 123 2.54 15.73 12.14
CA GLU A 123 2.13 16.34 13.41
C GLU A 123 0.83 17.13 13.24
N GLN A 124 0.76 17.99 12.21
CA GLN A 124 -0.47 18.71 11.88
C GLN A 124 -1.63 17.76 11.59
N PHE A 125 -1.41 16.72 10.78
CA PHE A 125 -2.45 15.75 10.41
C PHE A 125 -3.02 15.03 11.63
N PHE A 126 -2.17 14.54 12.53
CA PHE A 126 -2.61 13.86 13.73
C PHE A 126 -3.22 14.79 14.80
N ASP A 127 -2.91 16.09 14.76
CA ASP A 127 -3.55 17.09 15.63
C ASP A 127 -4.96 17.47 15.13
N GLU A 128 -5.20 17.45 13.82
CA GLU A 128 -6.45 17.89 13.19
C GLU A 128 -7.41 16.75 12.83
N VAL A 129 -6.90 15.53 12.61
CA VAL A 129 -7.67 14.38 12.12
C VAL A 129 -7.72 13.27 13.17
N GLU A 130 -8.94 12.86 13.55
CA GLU A 130 -9.16 11.67 14.38
C GLU A 130 -9.05 10.41 13.49
N VAL A 131 -7.84 9.87 13.42
CA VAL A 131 -7.52 8.72 12.58
C VAL A 131 -8.17 7.43 13.11
N GLN A 132 -9.00 6.80 12.29
CA GLN A 132 -9.73 5.55 12.61
C GLN A 132 -9.15 4.30 11.93
N ALA A 133 -8.15 4.47 11.07
CA ALA A 133 -7.56 3.41 10.24
C ALA A 133 -6.03 3.38 10.42
N GLN A 134 -5.39 2.25 10.13
CA GLN A 134 -3.93 2.18 10.05
C GLN A 134 -3.45 2.79 8.76
N ILE A 135 -2.48 3.70 8.85
CA ILE A 135 -1.90 4.39 7.70
C ILE A 135 -0.52 3.79 7.42
N TYR A 136 -0.24 3.50 6.15
CA TYR A 136 1.02 2.94 5.69
C TYR A 136 1.66 3.84 4.65
N LEU A 137 2.90 4.26 4.90
CA LEU A 137 3.69 5.02 3.94
C LEU A 137 4.42 4.08 2.99
N GLU A 138 4.13 4.20 1.70
CA GLU A 138 4.67 3.35 0.65
C GLU A 138 5.97 3.90 0.04
N ASN A 139 6.94 3.02 -0.21
CA ASN A 139 8.12 3.35 -1.02
C ASN A 139 7.79 3.40 -2.52
N LEU A 140 8.45 4.29 -3.24
CA LEU A 140 8.28 4.46 -4.70
C LEU A 140 9.63 4.59 -5.41
N LEU A 141 10.37 5.69 -5.17
CA LEU A 141 11.59 6.02 -5.94
C LEU A 141 12.88 5.92 -5.12
N GLU A 142 12.80 5.47 -3.87
CA GLU A 142 13.90 5.59 -2.93
C GLU A 142 15.04 4.60 -3.23
N ASP A 143 16.28 5.07 -3.10
CA ASP A 143 17.47 4.24 -3.22
C ASP A 143 17.59 3.22 -2.06
N ASP A 144 17.01 3.50 -0.88
CA ASP A 144 17.09 2.69 0.35
C ASP A 144 15.93 3.05 1.33
N PRO A 145 15.67 2.25 2.39
CA PRO A 145 14.52 2.49 3.29
C PRO A 145 14.73 3.63 4.29
N GLN A 146 15.92 4.22 4.40
CA GLN A 146 16.30 5.00 5.58
C GLN A 146 15.41 6.23 5.77
N LEU A 147 15.12 6.96 4.70
CA LEU A 147 14.31 8.18 4.81
C LEU A 147 12.86 7.87 5.25
N LEU A 148 12.31 6.76 4.77
CA LEU A 148 10.98 6.28 5.14
C LEU A 148 10.95 5.84 6.61
N LEU A 149 11.98 5.08 7.04
CA LEU A 149 12.15 4.67 8.43
C LEU A 149 12.30 5.87 9.37
N ASP A 150 13.07 6.88 8.97
CA ASP A 150 13.28 8.09 9.74
C ASP A 150 11.96 8.85 9.93
N VAL A 151 11.11 8.94 8.91
CA VAL A 151 9.78 9.57 9.02
C VAL A 151 8.93 8.82 10.04
N VAL A 152 8.71 7.52 9.83
CA VAL A 152 7.79 6.73 10.67
C VAL A 152 8.28 6.71 12.12
N SER A 153 9.58 6.50 12.34
CA SER A 153 10.18 6.47 13.67
C SER A 153 10.16 7.84 14.36
N THR A 154 10.33 8.93 13.63
CA THR A 154 10.31 10.29 14.22
C THR A 154 8.89 10.73 14.56
N VAL A 155 7.91 10.40 13.70
CA VAL A 155 6.49 10.69 13.97
C VAL A 155 5.99 9.85 15.15
N GLY A 156 6.41 8.59 15.24
CA GLY A 156 6.23 7.76 16.45
C GLY A 156 4.76 7.51 16.83
N ARG A 157 3.86 7.40 15.85
CA ARG A 157 2.45 7.08 16.05
C ARG A 157 2.20 5.61 15.73
N ASP A 158 1.55 4.89 16.65
CA ASP A 158 1.18 3.47 16.46
C ASP A 158 0.26 3.23 15.25
N SER A 159 -0.42 4.28 14.77
CA SER A 159 -1.29 4.24 13.60
C SER A 159 -0.57 4.56 12.28
N LEU A 160 0.76 4.72 12.29
CA LEU A 160 1.57 5.00 11.12
C LEU A 160 2.65 3.92 10.97
N GLY A 161 2.59 3.16 9.88
CA GLY A 161 3.58 2.15 9.52
C GLY A 161 4.08 2.33 8.09
N ILE A 162 4.73 1.29 7.57
CA ILE A 162 5.29 1.22 6.22
C ILE A 162 4.47 0.25 5.37
N CYS A 163 4.16 0.69 4.15
CA CYS A 163 3.82 -0.21 3.07
C CYS A 163 5.11 -0.51 2.30
N LEU A 164 5.56 -1.76 2.28
CA LEU A 164 6.66 -2.15 1.41
C LEU A 164 6.09 -2.60 0.07
N ASP A 165 6.30 -1.80 -0.96
CA ASP A 165 6.16 -2.27 -2.33
C ASP A 165 7.47 -2.96 -2.77
N ILE A 166 7.38 -4.27 -2.98
CA ILE A 166 8.55 -5.09 -3.35
C ILE A 166 9.00 -4.84 -4.78
N GLY A 167 8.11 -4.41 -5.67
CA GLY A 167 8.40 -4.15 -7.06
C GLY A 167 9.14 -2.83 -7.23
N HIS A 168 8.66 -1.76 -6.61
CA HIS A 168 9.35 -0.48 -6.50
C HIS A 168 10.75 -0.66 -5.93
N ALA A 169 10.89 -1.39 -4.82
CA ALA A 169 12.20 -1.68 -4.23
C ALA A 169 13.11 -2.43 -5.22
N HIS A 170 12.59 -3.36 -6.01
CA HIS A 170 13.38 -4.13 -6.97
C HIS A 170 13.82 -3.34 -8.21
N CYS A 171 13.03 -2.37 -8.70
CA CYS A 171 13.39 -1.58 -9.88
C CYS A 171 14.06 -0.23 -9.56
N HIS A 172 13.91 0.30 -8.35
CA HIS A 172 14.41 1.63 -7.98
C HIS A 172 15.50 1.63 -6.88
N SER A 173 15.49 0.66 -5.96
CA SER A 173 16.46 0.65 -4.86
C SER A 173 17.86 0.18 -5.30
N ARG A 174 18.88 0.63 -4.57
CA ARG A 174 20.24 0.08 -4.63
C ARG A 174 20.44 -1.12 -3.71
N LEU A 175 19.48 -1.37 -2.82
CA LEU A 175 19.49 -2.49 -1.90
C LEU A 175 18.52 -3.57 -2.39
N PRO A 176 18.85 -4.86 -2.20
CA PRO A 176 17.88 -5.93 -2.42
C PRO A 176 16.64 -5.76 -1.53
N VAL A 177 15.48 -6.23 -2.00
CA VAL A 177 14.21 -6.19 -1.24
C VAL A 177 14.35 -6.85 0.14
N LEU A 178 15.16 -7.92 0.26
CA LEU A 178 15.43 -8.56 1.55
C LEU A 178 16.06 -7.61 2.58
N GLU A 179 16.91 -6.68 2.15
CA GLU A 179 17.48 -5.66 3.05
C GLU A 179 16.44 -4.65 3.50
N TRP A 180 15.43 -4.33 2.67
CA TRP A 180 14.29 -3.51 3.08
C TRP A 180 13.51 -4.20 4.19
N ILE A 181 13.16 -5.46 3.99
CA ILE A 181 12.42 -6.29 4.96
C ILE A 181 13.19 -6.37 6.29
N MET A 182 14.48 -6.70 6.25
CA MET A 182 15.29 -6.86 7.46
C MET A 182 15.50 -5.55 8.23
N ARG A 183 15.60 -4.41 7.54
CA ARG A 183 15.85 -3.11 8.19
C ARG A 183 14.58 -2.47 8.73
N ALA A 184 13.47 -2.63 8.03
CA ALA A 184 12.20 -2.05 8.44
C ALA A 184 11.44 -2.94 9.42
N GLY A 185 11.55 -4.27 9.29
CA GLY A 185 11.04 -5.24 10.26
C GLY A 185 9.57 -5.02 10.60
N ASP A 186 9.28 -4.88 11.89
CA ASP A 186 7.95 -4.70 12.46
C ASP A 186 7.28 -3.36 12.11
N LEU A 187 8.01 -2.41 11.54
CA LEU A 187 7.42 -1.20 10.98
C LEU A 187 6.67 -1.47 9.66
N ILE A 188 6.97 -2.58 8.97
CA ILE A 188 6.20 -3.01 7.80
C ILE A 188 4.93 -3.68 8.29
N GLY A 189 3.79 -3.00 8.11
CA GLY A 189 2.46 -3.55 8.40
C GLY A 189 1.64 -3.83 7.14
N TYR A 190 2.14 -3.46 5.96
CA TYR A 190 1.47 -3.65 4.69
C TYR A 190 2.51 -3.90 3.58
N VAL A 191 2.15 -4.70 2.59
CA VAL A 191 3.05 -5.10 1.50
C VAL A 191 2.27 -5.15 0.20
N HIS A 192 2.72 -4.44 -0.83
CA HIS A 192 2.27 -4.67 -2.19
C HIS A 192 3.11 -5.76 -2.83
N LEU A 193 2.43 -6.76 -3.40
CA LEU A 193 3.02 -7.94 -4.01
C LEU A 193 2.69 -7.96 -5.51
N HIS A 194 3.73 -7.86 -6.31
CA HIS A 194 3.72 -8.14 -7.72
C HIS A 194 5.16 -8.46 -8.17
N ASP A 195 5.35 -8.75 -9.45
CA ASP A 195 6.65 -9.08 -10.01
C ASP A 195 7.07 -8.08 -11.09
N ASN A 196 8.38 -7.97 -11.34
CA ASN A 196 8.93 -7.19 -12.46
C ASN A 196 10.36 -7.67 -12.80
N HIS A 197 10.97 -7.12 -13.85
CA HIS A 197 12.32 -7.51 -14.30
C HIS A 197 13.45 -6.64 -13.71
N GLY A 198 13.18 -5.85 -12.67
CA GLY A 198 14.16 -5.02 -11.97
C GLY A 198 14.57 -3.75 -12.72
N ARG A 199 13.78 -3.32 -13.71
CA ARG A 199 14.07 -2.11 -14.51
C ARG A 199 12.91 -1.13 -14.56
N ASN A 200 11.71 -1.65 -14.76
CA ASN A 200 10.48 -0.89 -14.70
C ASN A 200 9.57 -1.54 -13.67
N ASP A 201 8.58 -0.77 -13.28
CA ASP A 201 7.47 -1.26 -12.49
C ASP A 201 6.40 -1.88 -13.40
N ASP A 202 6.51 -3.18 -13.63
CA ASP A 202 5.74 -3.91 -14.65
C ASP A 202 4.42 -4.51 -14.14
N HIS A 203 4.18 -4.53 -12.82
CA HIS A 203 3.00 -5.17 -12.16
C HIS A 203 2.65 -6.58 -12.69
N LEU A 204 3.67 -7.40 -12.94
CA LEU A 204 3.48 -8.76 -13.45
C LEU A 204 2.89 -9.69 -12.37
N GLY A 205 2.22 -10.75 -12.82
CA GLY A 205 1.81 -11.84 -11.93
C GLY A 205 2.99 -12.51 -11.24
N LEU A 206 2.78 -13.04 -10.03
CA LEU A 206 3.84 -13.62 -9.21
C LEU A 206 4.56 -14.77 -9.94
N GLY A 207 5.89 -14.68 -10.05
CA GLY A 207 6.74 -15.64 -10.73
C GLY A 207 6.94 -15.38 -12.22
N SER A 208 6.43 -14.25 -12.73
CA SER A 208 6.60 -13.84 -14.13
C SER A 208 7.78 -12.89 -14.36
N GLY A 209 8.39 -12.38 -13.29
CA GLY A 209 9.53 -11.48 -13.33
C GLY A 209 10.80 -12.13 -12.80
N SER A 210 11.62 -11.36 -12.08
CA SER A 210 12.89 -11.82 -11.53
C SER A 210 13.05 -11.56 -10.03
N LEU A 211 11.99 -11.16 -9.33
CA LEU A 211 12.01 -11.07 -7.88
C LEU A 211 12.23 -12.47 -7.27
N PRO A 212 13.09 -12.61 -6.24
CA PRO A 212 13.24 -13.87 -5.50
C PRO A 212 12.06 -14.05 -4.53
N LEU A 213 10.85 -14.21 -5.08
CA LEU A 213 9.59 -14.15 -4.32
C LEU A 213 9.51 -15.16 -3.18
N ASP A 214 10.05 -16.37 -3.34
CA ASP A 214 10.08 -17.38 -2.26
C ASP A 214 10.92 -16.90 -1.06
N GLU A 215 12.04 -16.22 -1.30
CA GLU A 215 12.89 -15.64 -0.26
C GLU A 215 12.22 -14.41 0.37
N VAL A 216 11.59 -13.57 -0.46
CA VAL A 216 10.83 -12.39 -0.01
C VAL A 216 9.69 -12.80 0.91
N CYS A 217 8.81 -13.71 0.50
CA CYS A 217 7.69 -14.18 1.31
C CYS A 217 8.17 -14.85 2.62
N SER A 218 9.24 -15.65 2.57
CA SER A 218 9.83 -16.25 3.78
C SER A 218 10.37 -15.20 4.74
N ALA A 219 11.02 -14.15 4.22
CA ALA A 219 11.51 -13.04 5.03
C ALA A 219 10.36 -12.22 5.63
N LEU A 220 9.28 -11.98 4.87
CA LEU A 220 8.09 -11.31 5.38
C LEU A 220 7.44 -12.12 6.53
N GLU A 221 7.24 -13.44 6.38
CA GLU A 221 6.73 -14.29 7.48
C GLU A 221 7.66 -14.24 8.72
N GLN A 222 8.96 -14.04 8.54
CA GLN A 222 9.94 -14.03 9.64
C GLN A 222 10.06 -12.68 10.35
N TYR A 223 10.14 -11.58 9.58
CA TYR A 223 10.48 -10.24 10.09
C TYR A 223 9.26 -9.33 10.22
N CYS A 224 8.19 -9.62 9.47
CA CYS A 224 6.98 -8.80 9.36
C CYS A 224 5.71 -9.68 9.49
N PRO A 225 5.58 -10.55 10.52
CA PRO A 225 4.57 -11.61 10.57
C PRO A 225 3.12 -11.10 10.62
N ASP A 226 2.91 -9.85 11.00
CA ASP A 226 1.58 -9.23 11.08
C ASP A 226 1.25 -8.36 9.84
N ALA A 227 2.16 -8.30 8.85
CA ALA A 227 1.96 -7.46 7.67
C ALA A 227 0.85 -8.03 6.76
N ILE A 228 0.00 -7.13 6.27
CA ILE A 228 -1.02 -7.45 5.27
C ILE A 228 -0.37 -7.52 3.89
N TRP A 229 -0.68 -8.55 3.11
CA TRP A 229 -0.17 -8.70 1.75
C TRP A 229 -1.29 -8.37 0.76
N ALA A 230 -1.08 -7.36 -0.08
CA ALA A 230 -2.01 -6.95 -1.13
C ALA A 230 -1.41 -7.29 -2.51
N LEU A 231 -2.15 -8.06 -3.31
CA LEU A 231 -1.76 -8.40 -4.67
C LEU A 231 -2.02 -7.22 -5.60
N GLU A 232 -0.96 -6.55 -6.03
CA GLU A 232 -1.03 -5.41 -6.95
C GLU A 232 -0.68 -5.82 -8.37
N VAL A 233 -1.51 -6.71 -8.91
CA VAL A 233 -1.34 -7.28 -10.24
C VAL A 233 -2.55 -6.96 -11.10
N GLY A 234 -2.35 -6.88 -12.42
CA GLY A 234 -3.49 -6.75 -13.34
C GLY A 234 -4.54 -7.86 -13.14
N PRO A 235 -5.82 -7.60 -13.46
CA PRO A 235 -6.92 -8.53 -13.19
C PRO A 235 -6.73 -9.90 -13.88
N ASP A 236 -6.09 -9.92 -15.04
CA ASP A 236 -5.78 -11.14 -15.79
C ASP A 236 -4.73 -12.02 -15.07
N ASN A 237 -3.88 -11.42 -14.22
CA ASN A 237 -2.82 -12.11 -13.49
C ASN A 237 -3.23 -12.47 -12.04
N ALA A 238 -4.31 -11.89 -11.53
CA ALA A 238 -4.72 -12.04 -10.13
C ALA A 238 -4.97 -13.50 -9.73
N ALA A 239 -5.70 -14.26 -10.55
CA ALA A 239 -6.00 -15.66 -10.26
C ALA A 239 -4.72 -16.54 -10.20
N ASP A 240 -3.79 -16.31 -11.11
CA ASP A 240 -2.52 -17.05 -11.16
C ASP A 240 -1.61 -16.67 -9.99
N SER A 241 -1.58 -15.39 -9.59
CA SER A 241 -0.86 -14.94 -8.39
C SER A 241 -1.42 -15.52 -7.10
N VAL A 242 -2.76 -15.60 -6.97
CA VAL A 242 -3.42 -16.29 -5.86
C VAL A 242 -3.02 -17.77 -5.85
N PHE A 243 -3.08 -18.45 -7.00
CA PHE A 243 -2.65 -19.84 -7.11
C PHE A 243 -1.17 -20.03 -6.73
N TRP A 244 -0.30 -19.10 -7.12
CA TRP A 244 1.12 -19.12 -6.79
C TRP A 244 1.35 -19.11 -5.28
N LEU A 245 0.62 -18.26 -4.55
CA LEU A 245 0.67 -18.17 -3.08
C LEU A 245 0.08 -19.41 -2.40
N ASP A 246 -1.05 -19.93 -2.87
CA ASP A 246 -1.71 -21.11 -2.30
C ASP A 246 -0.84 -22.36 -2.43
N ASN A 247 -0.26 -22.57 -3.62
CA ASN A 247 0.58 -23.74 -3.89
C ASN A 247 1.88 -23.75 -3.07
N ARG A 248 2.29 -22.59 -2.53
CA ARG A 248 3.45 -22.44 -1.62
C ARG A 248 3.06 -22.41 -0.14
N GLY A 249 1.77 -22.42 0.17
CA GLY A 249 1.27 -22.42 1.54
C GLY A 249 1.19 -21.05 2.20
N TYR A 250 1.35 -19.96 1.44
CA TYR A 250 1.21 -18.59 1.94
C TYR A 250 -0.27 -18.20 2.10
N LEU A 251 -1.16 -18.74 1.26
CA LEU A 251 -2.60 -18.68 1.54
C LEU A 251 -2.94 -19.76 2.57
N ARG A 252 -2.67 -19.48 3.85
CA ARG A 252 -3.15 -20.33 4.95
C ARG A 252 -4.66 -20.16 5.07
N ALA A 253 -5.36 -20.96 4.28
CA ALA A 253 -6.79 -20.88 4.07
C ALA A 253 -7.62 -20.67 5.34
N MET A 254 -8.73 -19.97 5.15
CA MET A 254 -9.99 -20.09 5.90
C MET A 254 -10.56 -21.55 5.92
N ARG A 255 -9.73 -22.61 5.76
CA ARG A 255 -10.12 -24.04 5.79
C ARG A 255 -10.43 -24.57 7.19
N LYS A 256 -10.96 -23.74 8.09
CA LYS A 256 -11.53 -24.18 9.37
C LYS A 256 -12.90 -23.52 9.61
N SER A 257 -13.93 -24.03 8.93
CA SER A 257 -15.29 -24.23 9.48
C SER A 257 -16.32 -24.57 8.39
N TRP A 258 -16.11 -25.67 7.68
CA TRP A 258 -17.23 -26.42 7.10
C TRP A 258 -17.07 -27.88 7.54
N ARG A 259 -17.58 -28.16 8.74
CA ARG A 259 -18.02 -29.47 9.20
C ARG A 259 -19.40 -29.31 9.79
#